data_AF-A0A1V2IBQ4-F1
#
_entry.id   AF-A0A1V2IBQ4-F1
#
_cell.length_a   1.000
_cell.length_b   1.000
_cell.length_c   1.000
_cell.angle_alpha   90.00
_cell.angle_beta   90.00
_cell.angle_gamma   90.00
#
_symmetry.space_group_name_H-M   'P 1'
#
loop_
_entity.id
_entity.type
_entity.pdbx_description
1 polymer ?
#
loop_
_entity_poly.entity_id
_entity_poly.type
_entity_poly.pdbx_seq_one_letter_code
_entity_poly.pdbx_strand_id
1 'polypeptide(L)'
;MVFSWPEFAANETADGERSWTAVFDSYDQYRELCYYVVRVFDGARQVGEVTAEVGTEFAGDDWTTPAFESELRARIAQVAAARFGS
;
A
#
# COMPACT_ATOMS: atom_id res chain seq x y z
N MET A 1 -14.04 0.44 18.90
CA MET A 1 -12.74 0.96 18.41
C MET A 1 -12.99 1.42 16.99
N VAL A 2 -12.64 2.66 16.62
CA VAL A 2 -12.81 3.12 15.24
C VAL A 2 -11.66 2.51 14.43
N PHE A 3 -11.99 1.72 13.41
CA PHE A 3 -10.99 1.19 12.48
C PHE A 3 -10.27 2.35 11.80
N SER A 4 -8.96 2.21 11.62
CA SER A 4 -8.13 3.14 10.85
C SER A 4 -7.37 2.32 9.82
N TRP A 5 -7.34 2.83 8.59
CA TRP A 5 -6.58 2.21 7.52
C TRP A 5 -5.09 2.15 7.88
N PRO A 6 -4.40 1.02 7.64
CA PRO A 6 -2.97 0.93 7.90
C PRO A 6 -2.19 1.97 7.10
N GLU A 7 -1.17 2.54 7.71
CA GLU A 7 -0.26 3.51 7.09
C GLU A 7 1.14 2.90 7.02
N PHE A 8 1.79 3.00 5.86
CA PHE A 8 3.14 2.46 5.64
C PHE A 8 4.11 3.63 5.41
N ALA A 9 4.24 4.48 6.43
CA ALA A 9 5.02 5.72 6.36
C ALA A 9 6.54 5.52 6.43
N ALA A 10 6.99 4.35 6.90
CA ALA A 10 8.40 3.98 6.89
C ALA A 10 8.79 3.37 5.53
N ASN A 11 10.03 3.61 5.10
CA ASN A 11 10.55 3.03 3.85
C ASN A 11 10.59 1.50 3.96
N GLU A 12 9.75 0.84 3.19
CA GLU A 12 9.73 -0.60 3.01
C GLU A 12 10.59 -0.98 1.80
N THR A 13 11.57 -1.86 2.00
CA THR A 13 12.50 -2.26 0.93
C THR A 13 11.83 -3.23 -0.05
N ALA A 14 11.92 -2.95 -1.35
CA ALA A 14 11.39 -3.82 -2.40
C ALA A 14 12.47 -4.64 -3.12
N ASP A 15 13.60 -4.00 -3.41
CA ASP A 15 14.87 -4.63 -3.75
C ASP A 15 15.96 -3.84 -3.01
N GLY A 16 17.14 -4.42 -2.73
CA GLY A 16 18.10 -3.89 -1.74
C GLY A 16 18.53 -2.41 -1.85
N GLU A 17 18.12 -1.67 -2.88
CA GLU A 17 18.37 -0.24 -3.09
C GLU A 17 17.06 0.59 -3.14
N ARG A 18 15.96 0.01 -3.64
CA ARG A 18 14.70 0.73 -3.84
C ARG A 18 13.69 0.44 -2.74
N SER A 19 13.02 1.48 -2.29
CA SER A 19 12.04 1.42 -1.22
C SER A 19 10.75 2.15 -1.58
N TRP A 20 9.71 1.92 -0.80
CA TRP A 20 8.44 2.60 -0.97
C TRP A 20 7.81 2.96 0.37
N THR A 21 6.96 3.98 0.34
CA THR A 21 6.01 4.29 1.41
C THR A 21 4.61 4.33 0.82
N ALA A 22 3.60 4.12 1.66
CA ALA A 22 2.22 4.26 1.23
C ALA A 22 1.39 4.94 2.31
N VAL A 23 0.62 5.93 1.87
CA VAL A 23 -0.31 6.68 2.73
C VAL A 23 -1.74 6.44 2.26
N PHE A 24 -2.66 6.20 3.19
CA PHE A 24 -4.07 6.03 2.86
C PHE A 24 -4.65 7.33 2.30
N ASP A 25 -5.37 7.21 1.18
CA ASP A 25 -6.06 8.33 0.53
C ASP A 25 -7.56 8.27 0.77
N SER A 26 -8.20 7.19 0.33
CA SER A 26 -9.66 7.07 0.34
C SER A 26 -10.12 5.61 0.27
N TYR A 27 -11.39 5.39 0.62
CA TYR A 27 -12.05 4.09 0.52
C TYR A 27 -13.40 4.24 -0.16
N ASP A 28 -13.60 3.49 -1.24
CA ASP A 28 -14.88 3.34 -1.92
C ASP A 28 -15.61 2.11 -1.36
N GLN A 29 -16.56 2.37 -0.46
CA GLN A 29 -17.38 1.33 0.16
C GLN A 29 -18.29 0.57 -0.83
N TYR A 30 -18.65 1.18 -1.96
CA TYR A 30 -19.54 0.54 -2.93
C TYR A 30 -18.78 -0.47 -3.79
N ARG A 31 -17.50 -0.20 -4.03
CA ARG A 31 -16.61 -1.07 -4.81
C ARG A 31 -15.70 -1.94 -3.95
N GLU A 32 -15.69 -1.71 -2.64
CA GLU A 32 -14.78 -2.34 -1.69
C GLU A 32 -13.30 -2.14 -2.07
N LEU A 33 -12.97 -0.91 -2.47
CA LEU A 33 -11.63 -0.52 -2.92
C LEU A 33 -11.03 0.52 -1.98
N CYS A 34 -9.82 0.26 -1.51
CA CYS A 34 -9.00 1.24 -0.82
C CYS A 34 -7.92 1.79 -1.74
N TYR A 35 -7.66 3.08 -1.60
CA TYR A 35 -6.73 3.83 -2.41
C TYR A 35 -5.57 4.31 -1.54
N TYR A 36 -4.36 4.05 -2.01
CA TYR A 36 -3.13 4.43 -1.36
C TYR A 36 -2.25 5.27 -2.28
N VAL A 37 -1.70 6.37 -1.77
CA VAL A 37 -0.63 7.09 -2.45
C VAL A 37 0.69 6.39 -2.14
N VAL A 38 1.24 5.71 -3.13
CA VAL A 38 2.50 4.98 -3.02
C VAL A 38 3.62 5.86 -3.57
N ARG A 39 4.60 6.17 -2.74
CA ARG A 39 5.81 6.88 -3.15
C ARG A 39 6.96 5.90 -3.25
N VAL A 40 7.78 6.11 -4.28
CA VAL A 40 8.81 5.18 -4.71
C VAL A 40 10.15 5.89 -4.62
N PHE A 41 11.13 5.24 -3.98
CA PHE A 41 12.44 5.83 -3.66
C PHE A 41 13.59 4.97 -4.20
N ASP A 42 14.63 5.66 -4.64
CA ASP A 42 15.95 5.13 -4.96
C ASP A 42 16.94 5.75 -3.97
N GLY A 43 17.36 4.97 -2.97
CA GLY A 43 18.00 5.49 -1.76
C GLY A 43 17.12 6.54 -1.07
N ALA A 44 17.64 7.77 -0.92
CA ALA A 44 16.91 8.89 -0.30
C ALA A 44 16.08 9.72 -1.29
N ARG A 45 16.16 9.43 -2.60
CA ARG A 45 15.51 10.23 -3.63
C ARG A 45 14.17 9.62 -4.02
N GLN A 46 13.09 10.40 -3.92
CA GLN A 46 11.82 10.00 -4.52
C GLN A 46 11.95 10.00 -6.05
N VAL A 47 11.66 8.86 -6.68
CA VAL A 47 11.73 8.65 -8.14
C VAL A 47 10.37 8.47 -8.77
N GLY A 48 9.31 8.29 -7.98
CA GLY A 48 7.96 8.14 -8.50
C GLY A 48 6.88 8.27 -7.44
N GLU A 49 5.65 8.41 -7.92
CA GLU A 49 4.42 8.33 -7.15
C GLU A 49 3.36 7.64 -8.01
N VAL A 50 2.55 6.78 -7.39
CA VAL A 50 1.46 6.06 -8.04
C VAL A 50 0.34 5.81 -7.04
N THR A 51 -0.90 5.84 -7.50
CA THR A 51 -2.04 5.41 -6.68
C THR A 51 -2.20 3.90 -6.80
N ALA A 52 -2.15 3.19 -5.67
CA ALA A 52 -2.53 1.79 -5.60
C ALA A 52 -4.03 1.67 -5.33
N GLU A 53 -4.74 0.98 -6.21
CA GLU A 53 -6.12 0.54 -6.01
C GLU A 53 -6.06 -0.91 -5.48
N VAL A 54 -6.52 -1.12 -4.24
CA VAL A 54 -6.48 -2.44 -3.60
C VAL A 54 -7.89 -2.83 -3.15
N GLY A 55 -8.40 -3.93 -3.70
CA GLY A 55 -9.66 -4.52 -3.26
C GLY A 55 -9.53 -5.19 -1.90
N THR A 56 -10.57 -5.09 -1.07
CA THR A 56 -10.62 -5.56 0.32
C THR A 56 -11.35 -6.90 0.47
N GLU A 57 -11.76 -7.52 -0.63
CA GLU A 57 -12.52 -8.78 -0.66
C GLU A 57 -11.81 -9.96 0.04
N PHE A 58 -10.49 -9.89 0.19
CA PHE A 58 -9.69 -10.90 0.87
C PHE A 58 -9.87 -10.93 2.39
N ALA A 59 -10.39 -9.84 2.97
CA ALA A 59 -10.45 -9.63 4.41
C ALA A 59 -11.72 -10.20 5.07
N GLY A 60 -12.76 -10.47 4.27
CA GLY A 60 -14.10 -10.71 4.79
C GLY A 60 -14.61 -9.52 5.61
N ASP A 61 -15.25 -9.80 6.74
CA ASP A 61 -15.90 -8.77 7.58
C ASP A 61 -14.97 -8.14 8.64
N ASP A 62 -13.72 -8.63 8.79
CA ASP A 62 -12.80 -8.15 9.84
C ASP A 62 -11.47 -7.63 9.26
N TRP A 63 -11.37 -6.31 9.17
CA TRP A 63 -10.19 -5.62 8.66
C TRP A 63 -9.20 -5.23 9.78
N THR A 64 -9.50 -5.57 11.03
CA THR A 64 -8.64 -5.24 12.18
C THR A 64 -7.53 -6.26 12.41
N THR A 65 -7.48 -7.31 11.60
CA THR A 65 -6.55 -8.42 11.79
C THR A 65 -5.14 -8.09 11.28
N PRO A 66 -4.07 -8.61 11.90
CA PRO A 66 -2.72 -8.50 11.36
C PRO A 66 -2.58 -9.14 9.97
N ALA A 67 -3.41 -10.15 9.66
CA ALA A 67 -3.46 -10.77 8.34
C ALA A 67 -3.93 -9.78 7.27
N PHE A 68 -4.89 -8.91 7.60
CA PHE A 68 -5.36 -7.87 6.72
C PHE A 68 -4.23 -6.90 6.35
N GLU A 69 -3.52 -6.37 7.36
CA GLU A 69 -2.40 -5.45 7.13
C GLU A 69 -1.30 -6.11 6.30
N SER A 70 -0.96 -7.37 6.58
CA SER A 70 0.09 -8.10 5.86
C SER A 70 -0.24 -8.27 4.38
N GLU A 71 -1.48 -8.64 4.06
CA GLU A 71 -1.92 -8.82 2.67
C GLU A 71 -2.03 -7.47 1.95
N LEU A 72 -2.55 -6.44 2.61
CA LEU A 72 -2.59 -5.08 2.09
C LEU A 72 -1.19 -4.56 1.74
N ARG A 73 -0.23 -4.74 2.65
CA ARG A 73 1.18 -4.43 2.45
C ARG A 73 1.75 -5.15 1.23
N ALA A 74 1.46 -6.44 1.07
CA ALA A 74 1.95 -7.24 -0.05
C ALA A 74 1.38 -6.76 -1.40
N ARG A 75 0.07 -6.43 -1.46
CA ARG A 75 -0.57 -5.91 -2.67
C ARG A 75 -0.01 -4.54 -3.06
N ILE A 76 0.21 -3.64 -2.10
CA ILE A 76 0.85 -2.34 -2.35
C ILE A 76 2.30 -2.51 -2.83
N ALA A 77 3.05 -3.42 -2.22
CA ALA A 77 4.42 -3.73 -2.63
C ALA A 77 4.50 -4.20 -4.10
N GLN A 78 3.51 -4.96 -4.58
CA GLN A 78 3.44 -5.37 -5.99
C GLN A 78 3.23 -4.17 -6.92
N VAL A 79 2.39 -3.20 -6.55
CA VAL A 79 2.19 -1.96 -7.31
C VAL A 79 3.46 -1.12 -7.35
N ALA A 80 4.14 -0.96 -6.20
CA ALA A 80 5.44 -0.30 -6.12
C ALA A 80 6.47 -1.00 -7.02
N ALA A 81 6.51 -2.34 -6.97
CA ALA A 81 7.44 -3.14 -7.75
C ALA A 81 7.26 -2.96 -9.26
N ALA A 82 6.02 -2.90 -9.75
CA ALA A 82 5.73 -2.62 -11.15
C ALA A 82 6.26 -1.25 -11.59
N ARG A 83 6.28 -0.25 -10.70
CA ARG A 83 6.78 1.09 -10.99
C ARG A 83 8.31 1.18 -11.05
N PHE A 84 9.03 0.27 -10.41
CA PHE A 84 10.50 0.18 -10.51
C PHE A 84 11.00 -0.30 -11.87
N GLY A 85 10.18 -1.10 -12.59
CA GLY A 85 10.55 -1.71 -13.87
C GLY A 85 10.13 -0.91 -15.11
N SER A 86 9.50 0.26 -14.93
CA SER A 86 8.91 1.10 -15.98
C SER A 86 9.69 2.39 -16.22
#